data_AF-A0A3M7KP71-F1
#
_entry.id   AF-A0A3M7KP71-F1
#
_cell.length_a   1.000
_cell.length_b   1.000
_cell.length_c   1.000
_cell.angle_alpha   90.00
_cell.angle_beta   90.00
_cell.angle_gamma   90.00
#
_symmetry.space_group_name_H-M   'P 1'
#
loop_
_entity.id
_entity.type
_entity.pdbx_description
1 polymer ?
#
loop_
_entity_poly.entity_id
_entity_poly.type
_entity_poly.pdbx_seq_one_letter_code
_entity_poly.pdbx_strand_id
1 'polypeptide(L)'
;MSNKQYQLQIFESNKYVPFSDKGVRLETASLKIFGDGLIDEIKNFTNDYSEISVPQEVLTILEDLLDKFSLNKHKSEFLTLICATQSAYILYLNDNKDLEMITDFVHEKKIFQNLLNVLGKYLLAEDRNILHSISFKYKKGATIPIKNFFIINDIYSKLCKTYGLTKENFYIQREELLINYNNFDYEKACENMKHHISKKLSNFVTNANINKSDANRFVISFLYL
;
A
#
# COMPACT_ATOMS: atom_id res chain seq x y z
N MET A 1 -29.76 1.45 11.80
CA MET A 1 -28.62 2.37 11.60
C MET A 1 -27.74 2.29 12.83
N SER A 2 -26.46 2.01 12.64
CA SER A 2 -25.46 1.98 13.69
C SER A 2 -25.24 3.42 14.18
N ASN A 3 -25.49 3.69 15.48
CA ASN A 3 -25.35 5.02 16.08
C ASN A 3 -23.89 5.30 16.50
N LYS A 4 -22.93 4.88 15.67
CA LYS A 4 -21.50 4.99 15.99
C LYS A 4 -20.96 6.33 15.50
N GLN A 5 -20.08 6.89 16.32
CA GLN A 5 -19.30 8.06 15.99
C GLN A 5 -17.90 7.64 15.56
N TYR A 6 -17.42 8.20 14.44
CA TYR A 6 -16.01 8.14 14.07
C TYR A 6 -15.30 9.39 14.59
N GLN A 7 -14.19 9.23 15.32
CA GLN A 7 -13.34 10.34 15.70
C GLN A 7 -12.16 10.41 14.73
N LEU A 8 -12.02 11.54 14.02
CA LEU A 8 -10.85 11.80 13.20
C LEU A 8 -9.60 11.72 14.08
N GLN A 9 -8.56 11.10 13.58
CA GLN A 9 -7.32 10.90 14.30
C GLN A 9 -6.24 11.84 13.77
N ILE A 10 -5.34 12.28 14.64
CA ILE A 10 -4.15 13.07 14.26
C ILE A 10 -2.99 12.10 14.06
N PHE A 11 -2.13 12.37 13.08
CA PHE A 11 -0.94 11.57 12.84
C PHE A 11 0.22 12.08 13.70
N GLU A 12 0.60 11.33 14.72
CA GLU A 12 1.69 11.65 15.63
C GLU A 12 2.57 10.43 15.88
N SER A 13 3.89 10.63 15.92
CA SER A 13 4.85 9.55 16.22
C SER A 13 4.63 8.29 15.34
N ASN A 14 4.41 8.50 14.04
CA ASN A 14 4.17 7.45 13.03
C ASN A 14 2.89 6.63 13.22
N LYS A 15 1.90 7.15 13.95
CA LYS A 15 0.60 6.48 14.15
C LYS A 15 -0.54 7.48 14.19
N TYR A 16 -1.73 7.02 13.82
CA TYR A 16 -2.95 7.77 14.06
C TYR A 16 -3.35 7.62 15.53
N VAL A 17 -3.64 8.75 16.18
CA VAL A 17 -4.11 8.82 17.57
C VAL A 17 -5.34 9.72 17.66
N PRO A 18 -6.29 9.42 18.57
CA PRO A 18 -7.40 10.33 18.84
C PRO A 18 -6.89 11.69 19.34
N PHE A 19 -7.49 12.78 18.88
CA PHE A 19 -7.20 14.10 19.44
C PHE A 19 -7.80 14.27 20.84
N SER A 20 -7.13 15.08 21.68
CA SER A 20 -7.50 15.31 23.09
C SER A 20 -8.64 16.29 23.29
N ASP A 21 -8.85 17.22 22.36
CA ASP A 21 -9.80 18.32 22.52
C ASP A 21 -11.25 17.90 22.27
N LYS A 22 -12.21 18.73 22.71
CA LYS A 22 -13.62 18.54 22.33
C LYS A 22 -13.79 18.88 20.85
N GLY A 23 -13.92 17.85 20.02
CA GLY A 23 -14.13 17.99 18.58
C GLY A 23 -15.53 18.50 18.24
N VAL A 24 -15.66 19.07 17.05
CA VAL A 24 -16.94 19.44 16.47
C VAL A 24 -17.62 18.16 15.97
N ARG A 25 -18.85 17.93 16.43
CA ARG A 25 -19.66 16.78 16.01
C ARG A 25 -20.58 17.16 14.87
N LEU A 26 -20.57 16.33 13.83
CA LEU A 26 -21.35 16.55 12.62
C LEU A 26 -21.94 15.22 12.14
N GLU A 27 -23.13 15.27 11.56
CA GLU A 27 -23.71 14.10 10.90
C GLU A 27 -22.94 13.75 9.62
N THR A 28 -22.80 12.46 9.35
CA THR A 28 -22.22 12.00 8.08
C THR A 28 -23.14 12.31 6.91
N ALA A 29 -22.57 12.77 5.80
CA ALA A 29 -23.29 13.05 4.57
C ALA A 29 -23.03 11.97 3.50
N SER A 30 -24.00 11.77 2.63
CA SER A 30 -23.90 10.82 1.53
C SER A 30 -22.81 11.22 0.53
N LEU A 31 -21.86 10.31 0.25
CA LEU A 31 -20.75 10.53 -0.69
C LEU A 31 -21.13 10.40 -2.18
N LYS A 32 -22.42 10.31 -2.52
CA LYS A 32 -22.91 10.15 -3.92
C LYS A 32 -22.42 11.24 -4.87
N ILE A 33 -22.11 12.44 -4.37
CA ILE A 33 -21.62 13.56 -5.20
C ILE A 33 -20.29 13.25 -5.89
N PHE A 34 -19.49 12.33 -5.36
CA PHE A 34 -18.22 11.90 -5.94
C PHE A 34 -18.38 10.80 -7.01
N GLY A 35 -19.64 10.41 -7.30
CA GLY A 35 -20.00 9.44 -8.33
C GLY A 35 -19.68 7.99 -7.98
N ASP A 36 -19.95 7.10 -8.93
CA ASP A 36 -19.69 5.67 -8.77
C ASP A 36 -18.20 5.34 -8.75
N GLY A 37 -17.85 4.26 -8.05
CA GLY A 37 -16.50 3.72 -8.00
C GLY A 37 -15.58 4.39 -6.98
N LEU A 38 -16.10 4.91 -5.87
CA LEU A 38 -15.32 4.94 -4.61
C LEU A 38 -15.01 3.50 -4.20
N ILE A 39 -13.87 3.27 -3.54
CA ILE A 39 -13.59 1.95 -2.95
C ILE A 39 -14.64 1.62 -1.88
N ASP A 40 -14.95 0.33 -1.71
CA ASP A 40 -16.09 -0.11 -0.91
C ASP A 40 -15.97 0.30 0.55
N GLU A 41 -14.76 0.33 1.11
CA GLU A 41 -14.47 0.77 2.48
C GLU A 41 -14.86 2.24 2.70
N ILE A 42 -14.62 3.09 1.70
CA ILE A 42 -15.00 4.51 1.76
C ILE A 42 -16.49 4.67 1.52
N LYS A 43 -17.05 3.90 0.59
CA LYS A 43 -18.48 3.94 0.24
C LYS A 43 -19.37 3.48 1.39
N ASN A 44 -18.93 2.46 2.13
CA ASN A 44 -19.70 1.85 3.22
C ASN A 44 -19.52 2.58 4.55
N PHE A 45 -18.65 3.59 4.64
CA PHE A 45 -18.40 4.34 5.87
C PHE A 45 -19.69 4.84 6.54
N THR A 46 -20.63 5.38 5.77
CA THR A 46 -21.91 5.91 6.28
C THR A 46 -22.89 4.82 6.74
N ASN A 47 -22.62 3.54 6.44
CA ASN A 47 -23.38 2.42 7.00
C ASN A 47 -22.94 2.12 8.43
N ASP A 48 -21.65 2.34 8.72
CA ASP A 48 -21.02 2.04 10.01
C ASP A 48 -21.09 3.21 10.97
N TYR A 49 -20.93 4.44 10.47
CA TYR A 49 -20.87 5.67 11.25
C TYR A 49 -21.95 6.66 10.81
N SER A 50 -22.71 7.17 11.77
CA SER A 50 -23.73 8.21 11.56
C SER A 50 -23.24 9.61 11.92
N GLU A 51 -22.18 9.69 12.74
CA GLU A 51 -21.58 10.93 13.19
C GLU A 51 -20.06 10.90 13.04
N ILE A 52 -19.48 12.08 12.79
CA ILE A 52 -18.04 12.31 12.81
C ILE A 52 -17.69 13.35 13.89
N SER A 53 -16.52 13.21 14.49
CA SER A 53 -15.92 14.18 15.39
C SER A 53 -14.61 14.66 14.80
N VAL A 54 -14.49 15.96 14.52
CA VAL A 54 -13.32 16.56 13.87
C VAL A 54 -12.72 17.68 14.73
N PRO A 55 -11.39 17.89 14.72
CA PRO A 55 -10.78 19.07 15.32
C PRO A 55 -11.30 20.35 14.66
N GLN A 56 -11.46 21.41 15.45
CA GLN A 56 -11.87 22.73 14.93
C GLN A 56 -10.90 23.25 13.87
N GLU A 57 -9.60 22.99 14.02
CA GLU A 57 -8.57 23.39 13.06
C GLU A 57 -8.81 22.76 11.68
N VAL A 58 -9.04 21.45 11.61
CA VAL A 58 -9.34 20.75 10.34
C VAL A 58 -10.60 21.31 9.69
N LEU A 59 -11.63 21.61 10.50
CA LEU A 59 -12.85 22.23 10.01
C LEU A 59 -12.57 23.61 9.39
N THR A 60 -11.82 24.46 10.08
CA THR A 60 -11.46 25.81 9.59
C THR A 60 -10.64 25.74 8.30
N ILE A 61 -9.62 24.88 8.24
CA ILE A 61 -8.78 24.75 7.02
C ILE A 61 -9.62 24.23 5.84
N LEU A 62 -10.52 23.27 6.08
CA LEU A 62 -11.42 22.79 5.04
C LEU A 62 -12.39 23.88 4.59
N GLU A 63 -12.98 24.66 5.50
CA GLU A 63 -13.86 25.77 5.16
C GLU A 63 -13.15 26.80 4.29
N ASP A 64 -11.95 27.25 4.68
CA ASP A 64 -11.13 28.16 3.87
C ASP A 64 -10.82 27.59 2.48
N LEU A 65 -10.52 26.29 2.41
CA LEU A 65 -10.27 25.61 1.15
C LEU A 65 -11.53 25.58 0.28
N LEU A 66 -12.68 25.19 0.83
CA LEU A 66 -13.93 25.12 0.07
C LEU A 66 -14.41 26.51 -0.37
N ASP A 67 -14.24 27.52 0.47
CA ASP A 67 -14.57 28.93 0.19
C ASP A 67 -13.78 29.43 -1.03
N LYS A 68 -12.46 29.19 -1.02
CA LYS A 68 -11.56 29.60 -2.10
C LYS A 68 -11.97 29.06 -3.47
N PHE A 69 -12.61 27.90 -3.51
CA PHE A 69 -13.05 27.25 -4.76
C PHE A 69 -14.58 27.26 -4.95
N SER A 70 -15.34 27.99 -4.10
CA SER A 70 -16.80 28.06 -4.17
C SER A 70 -17.52 26.70 -4.02
N LEU A 71 -16.97 25.81 -3.18
CA LEU A 71 -17.44 24.44 -2.96
C LEU A 71 -18.12 24.22 -1.60
N ASN A 72 -18.36 25.27 -0.80
CA ASN A 72 -18.91 25.17 0.58
C ASN A 72 -20.22 24.40 0.71
N LYS A 73 -21.04 24.41 -0.33
CA LYS A 73 -22.30 23.66 -0.36
C LYS A 73 -22.11 22.15 -0.16
N HIS A 74 -20.88 21.65 -0.29
CA HIS A 74 -20.50 20.24 -0.15
C HIS A 74 -19.65 19.95 1.10
N LYS A 75 -19.61 20.88 2.07
CA LYS A 75 -18.75 20.77 3.25
C LYS A 75 -18.92 19.44 3.98
N SER A 76 -20.16 19.02 4.22
CA SER A 76 -20.45 17.79 4.97
C SER A 76 -19.97 16.55 4.21
N GLU A 77 -20.11 16.51 2.89
CA GLU A 77 -19.62 15.42 2.04
C GLU A 77 -18.09 15.36 2.03
N PHE A 78 -17.41 16.51 1.98
CA PHE A 78 -15.95 16.56 2.06
C PHE A 78 -15.42 16.11 3.43
N LEU A 79 -16.06 16.53 4.53
CA LEU A 79 -15.70 16.06 5.87
C LEU A 79 -15.92 14.55 6.03
N THR A 80 -17.04 14.05 5.49
CA THR A 80 -17.32 12.62 5.47
C THR A 80 -16.27 11.87 4.64
N LEU A 81 -15.84 12.43 3.51
CA LEU A 81 -14.80 11.84 2.67
C LEU A 81 -13.44 11.77 3.38
N ILE A 82 -13.04 12.83 4.10
CA ILE A 82 -11.81 12.83 4.91
C ILE A 82 -11.86 11.70 5.93
N CYS A 83 -12.95 11.63 6.71
CA CYS A 83 -13.10 10.62 7.75
C CYS A 83 -13.15 9.20 7.17
N ALA A 84 -13.89 9.00 6.08
CA ALA A 84 -14.00 7.71 5.40
C ALA A 84 -12.65 7.25 4.83
N THR A 85 -11.89 8.17 4.22
CA THR A 85 -10.55 7.89 3.70
C THR A 85 -9.60 7.54 4.84
N GLN A 86 -9.59 8.31 5.93
CA GLN A 86 -8.74 7.97 7.07
C GLN A 86 -9.13 6.63 7.71
N SER A 87 -10.43 6.36 7.88
CA SER A 87 -10.91 5.10 8.43
C SER A 87 -10.48 3.92 7.56
N ALA A 88 -10.64 4.01 6.24
CA ALA A 88 -10.21 2.96 5.32
C ALA A 88 -8.68 2.77 5.33
N TYR A 89 -7.90 3.85 5.46
CA TYR A 89 -6.45 3.77 5.57
C TYR A 89 -6.01 3.13 6.89
N ILE A 90 -6.65 3.51 8.00
CA ILE A 90 -6.38 2.93 9.33
C ILE A 90 -6.79 1.46 9.35
N LEU A 91 -7.94 1.09 8.77
CA LEU A 91 -8.34 -0.31 8.61
C LEU A 91 -7.30 -1.07 7.80
N TYR A 92 -6.87 -0.54 6.65
CA TYR A 92 -5.80 -1.13 5.86
C TYR A 92 -4.53 -1.31 6.69
N LEU A 93 -4.12 -0.33 7.51
CA LEU A 93 -2.94 -0.45 8.36
C LEU A 93 -3.12 -1.42 9.55
N ASN A 94 -4.29 -1.45 10.19
CA ASN A 94 -4.54 -2.15 11.45
C ASN A 94 -5.05 -3.59 11.26
N ASP A 95 -5.85 -3.87 10.23
CA ASP A 95 -6.29 -5.23 9.88
C ASP A 95 -5.17 -6.03 9.19
N ASN A 96 -4.04 -5.39 8.87
CA ASN A 96 -2.84 -6.05 8.39
C ASN A 96 -2.13 -6.86 9.50
N LYS A 97 -2.75 -7.96 9.94
CA LYS A 97 -2.00 -9.21 10.18
C LYS A 97 -1.15 -9.60 8.96
N ASP A 98 -1.50 -9.07 7.79
CA ASP A 98 -0.75 -9.16 6.54
C ASP A 98 0.49 -8.26 6.47
N LEU A 99 0.83 -7.40 7.46
CA LEU A 99 2.11 -6.66 7.41
C LEU A 99 3.30 -7.62 7.52
N GLU A 100 3.22 -8.68 8.34
CA GLU A 100 4.19 -9.77 8.33
C GLU A 100 4.14 -10.55 7.01
N MET A 101 2.95 -10.85 6.50
CA MET A 101 2.78 -11.61 5.25
C MET A 101 3.30 -10.83 4.02
N ILE A 102 3.07 -9.52 3.96
CA ILE A 102 3.55 -8.56 2.95
C ILE A 102 5.06 -8.36 3.12
N THR A 103 5.57 -8.25 4.35
CA THR A 103 7.02 -8.17 4.61
C THR A 103 7.72 -9.46 4.16
N ASP A 104 7.11 -10.62 4.44
CA ASP A 104 7.54 -11.93 3.95
C ASP A 104 7.45 -12.01 2.43
N PHE A 105 6.38 -11.46 1.81
CA PHE A 105 6.19 -11.40 0.36
C PHE A 105 7.25 -10.53 -0.35
N VAL A 106 7.57 -9.37 0.23
CA VAL A 106 8.63 -8.46 -0.24
C VAL A 106 10.01 -9.09 -0.03
N HIS A 107 10.23 -9.74 1.11
CA HIS A 107 11.45 -10.52 1.37
C HIS A 107 11.58 -11.71 0.41
N GLU A 108 10.49 -12.37 0.04
CA GLU A 108 10.50 -13.51 -0.88
C GLU A 108 11.06 -13.12 -2.24
N LYS A 109 10.71 -11.95 -2.80
CA LYS A 109 11.29 -11.49 -4.07
C LYS A 109 12.80 -11.28 -3.95
N LYS A 110 13.26 -10.69 -2.86
CA LYS A 110 14.70 -10.48 -2.60
C LYS A 110 15.44 -11.81 -2.39
N ILE A 111 14.84 -12.75 -1.66
CA ILE A 111 15.37 -14.10 -1.43
C ILE A 111 15.45 -14.85 -2.76
N PHE A 112 14.42 -14.75 -3.60
CA PHE A 112 14.38 -15.38 -4.92
C PHE A 112 15.40 -14.77 -5.88
N GLN A 113 15.56 -13.44 -5.90
CA GLN A 113 16.65 -12.76 -6.62
C GLN A 113 18.02 -13.28 -6.20
N ASN A 114 18.25 -13.42 -4.89
CA ASN A 114 19.50 -13.97 -4.37
C ASN A 114 19.72 -15.42 -4.80
N LEU A 115 18.66 -16.25 -4.78
CA LEU A 115 18.71 -17.62 -5.29
C LEU A 115 19.11 -17.64 -6.77
N LEU A 116 18.44 -16.86 -7.63
CA LEU A 116 18.75 -16.78 -9.06
C LEU A 116 20.20 -16.29 -9.30
N ASN A 117 20.69 -15.35 -8.49
CA ASN A 117 22.07 -14.88 -8.58
C ASN A 117 23.08 -16.00 -8.23
N VAL A 118 22.78 -16.82 -7.22
CA VAL A 118 23.61 -17.99 -6.87
C VAL A 118 23.56 -19.06 -7.97
N LEU A 119 22.39 -19.33 -8.54
CA LEU A 119 22.24 -20.24 -9.68
C LEU A 119 22.99 -19.73 -10.92
N GLY A 120 23.01 -18.42 -11.16
CA GLY A 120 23.81 -17.79 -12.21
C GLY A 120 25.30 -18.01 -12.00
N LYS A 121 25.79 -17.80 -10.76
CA LYS A 121 27.19 -18.10 -10.43
C LYS A 121 27.53 -19.59 -10.66
N TYR A 122 26.62 -20.50 -10.34
CA TYR A 122 26.80 -21.93 -10.63
C TYR A 122 26.83 -22.25 -12.13
N LEU A 123 25.89 -21.71 -12.91
CA LEU A 123 25.73 -22.01 -14.34
C LEU A 123 26.83 -21.38 -15.21
N LEU A 124 27.24 -20.15 -14.87
CA LEU A 124 28.18 -19.36 -15.67
C LEU A 124 29.64 -19.60 -15.28
N ALA A 125 29.91 -20.21 -14.12
CA ALA A 125 31.27 -20.47 -13.69
C ALA A 125 31.99 -21.48 -14.59
N GLU A 126 33.24 -21.16 -14.91
CA GLU A 126 34.18 -22.10 -15.56
C GLU A 126 34.64 -23.18 -14.57
N ASP A 127 34.79 -22.81 -13.29
CA ASP A 127 35.05 -23.73 -12.19
C ASP A 127 33.89 -23.72 -11.17
N ARG A 128 33.26 -24.87 -10.97
CA ARG A 128 32.13 -25.04 -10.03
C ARG A 128 32.57 -25.11 -8.57
N ASN A 129 33.88 -25.11 -8.29
CA ASN A 129 34.40 -25.09 -6.93
C ASN A 129 34.01 -23.82 -6.15
N ILE A 130 33.54 -22.75 -6.80
CA ILE A 130 33.18 -21.47 -6.14
C ILE A 130 32.04 -21.62 -5.10
N LEU A 131 31.25 -22.70 -5.17
CA LEU A 131 30.14 -22.97 -4.25
C LEU A 131 30.46 -24.15 -3.31
N HIS A 132 31.21 -23.86 -2.25
CA HIS A 132 31.76 -24.88 -1.35
C HIS A 132 30.78 -25.49 -0.33
N SER A 133 29.63 -24.86 -0.08
CA SER A 133 28.64 -25.40 0.88
C SER A 133 27.24 -24.81 0.71
N ILE A 134 26.24 -25.59 1.13
CA ILE A 134 24.86 -25.13 1.33
C ILE A 134 24.53 -25.28 2.81
N SER A 135 24.02 -24.22 3.44
CA SER A 135 23.75 -24.19 4.88
C SER A 135 22.26 -24.04 5.16
N PHE A 136 21.72 -24.90 6.02
CA PHE A 136 20.33 -24.83 6.47
C PHE A 136 20.26 -24.31 7.90
N LYS A 137 19.46 -23.27 8.13
CA LYS A 137 19.22 -22.70 9.46
C LYS A 137 17.87 -23.16 9.98
N TYR A 138 17.87 -23.94 11.06
CA TYR A 138 16.64 -24.38 11.73
C TYR A 138 16.22 -23.37 12.80
N LYS A 139 14.91 -23.09 12.92
CA LYS A 139 14.31 -22.04 13.79
C LYS A 139 14.76 -22.07 15.26
N LYS A 140 15.27 -23.20 15.76
CA LYS A 140 15.75 -23.36 17.16
C LYS A 140 17.09 -24.13 17.27
N GLY A 141 17.91 -24.19 16.21
CA GLY A 141 19.10 -25.04 16.18
C GLY A 141 20.33 -24.42 15.52
N ALA A 142 21.44 -25.16 15.55
CA ALA A 142 22.68 -24.82 14.86
C ALA A 142 22.49 -24.84 13.33
N THR A 143 23.22 -23.98 12.63
CA THR A 143 23.32 -24.03 11.17
C THR A 143 24.02 -25.31 10.74
N ILE A 144 23.37 -26.13 9.91
CA ILE A 144 23.93 -27.41 9.42
C ILE A 144 24.45 -27.21 7.98
N PRO A 145 25.76 -27.34 7.74
CA PRO A 145 26.32 -27.22 6.40
C PRO A 145 26.41 -28.57 5.68
N ILE A 146 26.00 -28.59 4.40
CA ILE A 146 26.32 -29.65 3.44
C ILE A 146 27.55 -29.21 2.66
N LYS A 147 28.64 -30.00 2.72
CA LYS A 147 29.92 -29.72 2.04
C LYS A 147 30.28 -30.72 0.94
N ASN A 148 29.49 -31.78 0.77
CA ASN A 148 29.78 -32.81 -0.23
C ASN A 148 29.52 -32.24 -1.63
N PHE A 149 30.56 -32.22 -2.47
CA PHE A 149 30.52 -31.63 -3.80
C PHE A 149 29.44 -32.25 -4.71
N PHE A 150 29.29 -33.58 -4.71
CA PHE A 150 28.29 -34.25 -5.54
C PHE A 150 26.87 -33.84 -5.15
N ILE A 151 26.58 -33.82 -3.85
CA ILE A 151 25.27 -33.40 -3.32
C ILE A 151 24.99 -31.93 -3.67
N ILE A 152 25.99 -31.06 -3.52
CA ILE A 152 25.86 -29.63 -3.85
C ILE A 152 25.56 -29.45 -5.35
N ASN A 153 26.29 -30.15 -6.21
CA ASN A 153 26.10 -30.10 -7.66
C ASN A 153 24.72 -30.64 -8.07
N ASP A 154 24.24 -31.70 -7.45
CA ASP A 154 22.91 -32.26 -7.69
C ASP A 154 21.80 -31.29 -7.27
N ILE A 155 21.93 -30.63 -6.11
CA ILE A 155 20.97 -29.62 -5.66
C ILE A 155 20.90 -28.46 -6.64
N TYR A 156 22.05 -27.88 -7.02
CA TYR A 156 22.06 -26.75 -7.94
C TYR A 156 21.57 -27.12 -9.35
N SER A 157 21.99 -28.28 -9.88
CA SER A 157 21.51 -28.74 -11.20
C SER A 157 20.00 -28.98 -11.20
N LYS A 158 19.46 -29.56 -10.12
CA LYS A 158 18.02 -29.77 -9.98
C LYS A 158 17.26 -28.44 -9.90
N LEU A 159 17.77 -27.47 -9.13
CA LEU A 159 17.18 -26.12 -9.05
C LEU A 159 17.18 -25.43 -10.41
N CYS A 160 18.31 -25.46 -11.14
CA CYS A 160 18.37 -24.89 -12.49
C CYS A 160 17.34 -25.53 -13.42
N LYS A 161 17.22 -26.88 -13.39
CA LYS A 161 16.23 -27.60 -14.18
C LYS A 161 14.79 -27.25 -13.80
N THR A 162 14.49 -27.10 -12.51
CA THR A 162 13.15 -26.71 -12.02
C THR A 162 12.75 -25.34 -12.56
N TYR A 163 13.68 -24.39 -12.65
CA TYR A 163 13.43 -23.04 -13.15
C TYR A 163 13.70 -22.86 -14.65
N GLY A 164 14.00 -23.92 -15.39
CA GLY A 164 14.29 -23.84 -16.83
C GLY A 164 15.56 -23.05 -17.17
N LEU A 165 16.50 -22.95 -16.24
CA LEU A 165 17.74 -22.17 -16.41
C LEU A 165 18.84 -23.01 -17.08
N THR A 166 19.43 -22.43 -18.12
CA THR A 166 20.59 -22.93 -18.87
C THR A 166 21.63 -21.83 -18.96
N LYS A 167 22.85 -22.15 -19.41
CA LYS A 167 23.91 -21.15 -19.57
C LYS A 167 23.51 -20.12 -20.63
N GLU A 168 22.81 -20.57 -21.67
CA GLU A 168 22.45 -19.83 -22.86
C GLU A 168 21.27 -18.88 -22.62
N ASN A 169 20.28 -19.30 -21.81
CA ASN A 169 19.07 -18.50 -21.56
C ASN A 169 19.07 -17.78 -20.20
N PHE A 170 20.11 -17.91 -19.38
CA PHE A 170 20.10 -17.49 -17.97
C PHE A 170 19.57 -16.06 -17.77
N TYR A 171 20.12 -15.08 -18.50
CA TYR A 171 19.74 -13.67 -18.31
C TYR A 171 18.29 -13.40 -18.69
N ILE A 172 17.82 -13.94 -19.81
CA ILE A 172 16.45 -13.74 -20.30
C ILE A 172 15.47 -14.44 -19.34
N GLN A 173 15.71 -15.71 -19.04
CA GLN A 173 14.85 -16.50 -18.18
C GLN A 173 14.81 -15.95 -16.74
N ARG A 174 15.93 -15.40 -16.24
CA ARG A 174 15.99 -14.73 -14.94
C ARG A 174 15.05 -13.53 -14.89
N GLU A 175 15.05 -12.67 -15.90
CA GLU A 175 14.17 -11.50 -15.93
C GLU A 175 12.69 -11.94 -16.03
N GLU A 176 12.38 -12.92 -16.88
CA GLU A 176 11.02 -13.48 -16.97
C GLU A 176 10.54 -14.07 -15.64
N LEU A 177 11.40 -14.85 -14.97
CA LEU A 177 11.08 -15.42 -13.66
C LEU A 177 10.86 -14.31 -12.64
N LEU A 178 11.67 -13.25 -12.63
CA LEU A 178 11.50 -12.13 -11.70
C LEU A 178 10.23 -11.30 -11.95
N ILE A 179 9.83 -11.16 -13.21
CA ILE A 179 8.58 -10.51 -13.60
C ILE A 179 7.37 -11.35 -13.16
N ASN A 180 7.48 -12.67 -13.29
CA ASN A 180 6.38 -13.59 -12.96
C ASN A 180 6.29 -13.95 -11.48
N TYR A 181 7.38 -13.83 -10.72
CA TYR A 181 7.43 -14.29 -9.33
C TYR A 181 6.66 -13.38 -8.37
N ASN A 182 6.67 -12.05 -8.58
CA ASN A 182 5.87 -11.13 -7.77
C ASN A 182 5.87 -9.67 -8.29
N ASN A 183 4.68 -9.12 -8.57
CA ASN A 183 4.48 -7.71 -8.96
C ASN A 183 3.84 -6.86 -7.85
N PHE A 184 3.56 -7.44 -6.68
CA PHE A 184 2.99 -6.68 -5.59
C PHE A 184 4.03 -5.70 -5.01
N ASP A 185 3.66 -4.43 -5.00
CA ASP A 185 4.46 -3.33 -4.47
C ASP A 185 3.59 -2.61 -3.44
N TYR A 186 3.94 -2.79 -2.16
CA TYR A 186 3.15 -2.28 -1.04
C TYR A 186 3.14 -0.76 -0.99
N GLU A 187 4.25 -0.11 -1.33
CA GLU A 187 4.30 1.35 -1.43
C GLU A 187 3.33 1.81 -2.53
N LYS A 188 3.29 1.13 -3.68
CA LYS A 188 2.30 1.41 -4.72
C LYS A 188 0.86 1.09 -4.29
N ALA A 189 0.64 0.09 -3.45
CA ALA A 189 -0.70 -0.24 -2.92
C ALA A 189 -1.23 0.85 -1.98
N CYS A 190 -0.39 1.40 -1.09
CA CYS A 190 -0.73 2.56 -0.28
C CYS A 190 -0.97 3.81 -1.15
N GLU A 191 -0.16 4.01 -2.19
CA GLU A 191 -0.35 5.09 -3.16
C GLU A 191 -1.61 4.91 -4.03
N ASN A 192 -2.12 3.69 -4.23
CA ASN A 192 -3.36 3.47 -4.98
C ASN A 192 -4.56 4.17 -4.34
N MET A 193 -4.64 4.20 -3.01
CA MET A 193 -5.74 4.86 -2.32
C MET A 193 -5.69 6.38 -2.51
N LYS A 194 -4.49 6.99 -2.37
CA LYS A 194 -4.28 8.41 -2.67
C LYS A 194 -4.58 8.72 -4.13
N HIS A 195 -4.12 7.88 -5.06
CA HIS A 195 -4.39 8.02 -6.49
C HIS A 195 -5.88 8.00 -6.80
N HIS A 196 -6.61 7.06 -6.19
CA HIS A 196 -8.04 6.91 -6.39
C HIS A 196 -8.83 8.11 -5.88
N ILE A 197 -8.53 8.57 -4.66
CA ILE A 197 -9.11 9.80 -4.10
C ILE A 197 -8.77 11.01 -4.95
N SER A 198 -7.50 11.17 -5.36
CA SER A 198 -7.07 12.26 -6.24
C SER A 198 -7.89 12.33 -7.53
N LYS A 199 -8.13 11.17 -8.15
CA LYS A 199 -8.93 11.05 -9.37
C LYS A 199 -10.39 11.46 -9.13
N LYS A 200 -10.98 11.06 -8.00
CA LYS A 200 -12.36 11.43 -7.65
C LYS A 200 -12.51 12.92 -7.37
N LEU A 201 -11.59 13.50 -6.62
CA LEU A 201 -11.53 14.92 -6.35
C LEU A 201 -11.34 15.72 -7.65
N SER A 202 -10.40 15.31 -8.50
CA SER A 202 -10.14 15.97 -9.78
C SER A 202 -11.38 15.95 -10.70
N ASN A 203 -12.06 14.81 -10.80
CA ASN A 203 -13.29 14.69 -11.56
C ASN A 203 -14.40 15.59 -11.00
N PHE A 204 -14.59 15.58 -9.69
CA PHE A 204 -15.60 16.40 -9.02
C PHE A 204 -15.35 17.90 -9.28
N VAL A 205 -14.12 18.36 -9.08
CA VAL A 205 -13.73 19.76 -9.22
C VAL A 205 -13.82 20.21 -10.68
N THR A 206 -13.42 19.37 -11.63
CA THR A 206 -13.57 19.66 -13.06
C THR A 206 -15.04 19.78 -13.45
N ASN A 207 -15.91 18.92 -12.93
CA ASN A 207 -17.36 19.00 -13.15
C ASN A 207 -18.00 20.24 -12.49
N ALA A 208 -17.35 20.83 -11.49
CA ALA A 208 -17.74 22.10 -10.89
C ALA A 208 -17.26 23.33 -11.71
N ASN A 209 -16.78 23.13 -12.93
CA ASN A 209 -16.26 24.17 -13.83
C ASN A 209 -15.02 24.92 -13.31
N ILE A 210 -14.27 24.31 -12.39
CA ILE A 210 -12.99 24.84 -11.96
C ILE A 210 -11.92 24.46 -12.99
N ASN A 211 -11.09 25.42 -13.38
CA ASN A 211 -10.06 25.18 -14.39
C ASN A 211 -9.03 24.13 -13.90
N LYS A 212 -8.33 23.48 -14.83
CA LYS A 212 -7.42 22.37 -14.52
C LYS A 212 -6.29 22.73 -13.53
N SER A 213 -5.74 23.94 -13.62
CA SER A 213 -4.66 24.39 -12.73
C SER A 213 -5.15 24.50 -11.28
N ASP A 214 -6.30 25.13 -11.12
CA ASP A 214 -6.96 25.31 -9.83
C ASP A 214 -7.52 23.98 -9.30
N ALA A 215 -7.98 23.08 -10.18
CA ALA A 215 -8.37 21.73 -9.80
C ALA A 215 -7.20 20.94 -9.19
N ASN A 216 -6.01 21.01 -9.80
CA ASN A 216 -4.82 20.36 -9.25
C ASN A 216 -4.42 20.96 -7.89
N ARG A 217 -4.49 22.29 -7.76
CA ARG A 217 -4.21 22.97 -6.48
C ARG A 217 -5.18 22.51 -5.39
N PHE A 218 -6.47 22.43 -5.70
CA PHE A 218 -7.48 21.93 -4.77
C PHE A 218 -7.17 20.49 -4.33
N VAL A 219 -6.93 19.58 -5.28
CA VAL A 219 -6.63 18.17 -4.98
C VAL A 219 -5.42 18.06 -4.06
N ILE A 220 -4.33 18.77 -4.39
CA ILE A 220 -3.11 18.77 -3.57
C ILE A 220 -3.43 19.29 -2.17
N SER A 221 -4.03 20.48 -2.05
CA SER A 221 -4.36 21.08 -0.75
C SER A 221 -5.27 20.18 0.10
N PHE A 222 -6.24 19.50 -0.53
CA PHE A 222 -7.14 18.58 0.17
C PHE A 222 -6.41 17.33 0.71
N LEU A 223 -5.45 16.78 -0.03
CA LEU A 223 -4.70 15.59 0.39
C LEU A 223 -3.69 15.86 1.52
N TYR A 224 -3.42 17.14 1.82
CA TYR A 224 -2.56 17.56 2.93
C TYR A 224 -3.34 17.90 4.21
N LEU A 225 -4.67 17.80 4.19
CA LEU A 225 -5.53 17.88 5.39
C LEU A 225 -5.43 16.59 6.21
#